data_AF-A0A081ASC1-F1
#
_entry.id   AF-A0A081ASC1-F1
#
_cell.length_a   1.000
_cell.length_b   1.000
_cell.length_c   1.000
_cell.angle_alpha   90.00
_cell.angle_beta   90.00
_cell.angle_gamma   90.00
#
_symmetry.space_group_name_H-M   'P 1'
#
loop_
_entity.id
_entity.type
_entity.pdbx_description
1 polymer ?
#
loop_
_entity_poly.entity_id
_entity_poly.type
_entity_poly.pdbx_seq_one_letter_code
_entity_poly.pdbx_strand_id
1 'polypeptide(L)'
;MRLTHFLLFAASTALFASGSKLSIQAGAETRSLRSTKMTVTGAKAEEERGLDFTKIEIKALKRLANDQFHRMATQPEHLKTILSSWKNGMMSLDDAAAYMKSQGVSDSAIRHFIAAYSNHRL
;
A
#
# COMPACT_ATOMS: atom_id res chain seq x y z
N MET A 1 -24.01 28.13 -26.27
CA MET A 1 -23.68 26.72 -26.57
C MET A 1 -23.25 26.06 -25.27
N ARG A 2 -24.24 25.65 -24.46
CA ARG A 2 -24.58 24.25 -24.13
C ARG A 2 -23.62 23.61 -23.12
N LEU A 3 -23.98 23.83 -21.86
CA LEU A 3 -23.59 23.08 -20.66
C LEU A 3 -24.18 21.66 -20.75
N THR A 4 -23.34 20.62 -20.84
CA THR A 4 -23.77 19.22 -20.82
C THR A 4 -23.08 18.47 -19.67
N HIS A 5 -23.66 18.66 -18.48
CA HIS A 5 -24.16 17.65 -17.55
C HIS A 5 -23.52 16.24 -17.60
N PHE A 6 -22.84 15.90 -16.50
CA PHE A 6 -22.41 14.57 -16.09
C PHE A 6 -23.56 13.56 -16.11
N LEU A 7 -23.38 12.44 -16.80
CA LEU A 7 -24.35 11.34 -16.78
C LEU A 7 -23.65 10.02 -17.10
N LEU A 8 -23.42 9.19 -16.07
CA LEU A 8 -23.66 7.74 -16.09
C LEU A 8 -23.21 7.12 -14.76
N PHE A 9 -24.12 7.21 -13.79
CA PHE A 9 -24.18 6.33 -12.64
C PHE A 9 -25.37 5.39 -12.88
N ALA A 10 -25.10 4.09 -13.04
CA ALA A 10 -25.97 2.96 -12.69
C ALA A 10 -25.63 1.75 -13.57
N ALA A 11 -25.06 0.72 -12.95
CA ALA A 11 -25.60 -0.65 -12.96
C ALA A 11 -24.53 -1.63 -12.44
N SER A 12 -25.01 -2.68 -11.78
CA SER A 12 -24.29 -3.85 -11.22
C SER A 12 -23.97 -3.66 -9.73
N THR A 13 -24.49 -4.44 -8.79
CA THR A 13 -24.93 -5.85 -8.85
C THR A 13 -26.02 -6.11 -7.79
N ALA A 14 -27.14 -6.70 -8.20
CA ALA A 14 -27.91 -7.59 -7.33
C ALA A 14 -27.11 -8.91 -7.14
N LEU A 15 -27.44 -9.67 -6.08
CA LEU A 15 -26.73 -10.82 -5.47
C LEU A 15 -25.96 -10.32 -4.22
N PHE A 16 -26.31 -10.65 -2.98
CA PHE A 16 -26.71 -11.96 -2.44
C PHE A 16 -27.68 -11.78 -1.27
N ALA A 17 -28.89 -12.34 -1.39
CA ALA A 17 -29.74 -12.63 -0.25
C ALA A 17 -29.96 -14.14 -0.21
N SER A 18 -28.96 -14.87 0.31
CA SER A 18 -29.15 -16.23 0.79
C SER A 18 -28.65 -16.28 2.23
N GLY A 19 -29.51 -15.83 3.13
CA GLY A 19 -29.31 -15.98 4.57
C GLY A 19 -29.91 -17.29 5.03
N SER A 20 -29.27 -18.42 4.73
CA SER A 20 -29.56 -19.68 5.41
C SER A 20 -29.23 -19.51 6.89
N LYS A 21 -30.24 -19.31 7.74
CA LYS A 21 -30.07 -19.41 9.20
C LYS A 21 -29.84 -20.87 9.56
N LEU A 22 -28.59 -21.30 9.57
CA LEU A 22 -28.20 -22.54 10.22
C LEU A 22 -28.27 -22.31 11.74
N SER A 23 -29.27 -22.90 12.39
CA SER A 23 -29.37 -22.91 13.85
C SER A 23 -28.22 -23.75 14.42
N ILE A 24 -27.16 -23.09 14.91
CA ILE A 24 -26.08 -23.77 15.63
C ILE A 24 -26.49 -23.91 17.09
N GLN A 25 -26.82 -25.12 17.49
CA GLN A 25 -26.95 -25.52 18.89
C GLN A 25 -25.59 -25.29 19.58
N ALA A 26 -25.58 -24.47 20.62
CA ALA A 26 -24.38 -24.10 21.37
C ALA A 26 -23.84 -25.30 22.17
N GLY A 27 -23.02 -26.13 21.51
CA GLY A 27 -22.08 -27.05 22.16
C GLY A 27 -20.69 -26.44 22.12
N ALA A 28 -20.35 -25.62 23.12
CA ALA A 28 -19.06 -24.94 23.20
C ALA A 28 -17.95 -25.92 23.64
N GLU A 29 -17.49 -26.78 22.74
CA GLU A 29 -16.19 -27.42 22.88
C GLU A 29 -15.11 -26.42 22.45
N THR A 30 -14.26 -25.99 23.39
CA THR A 30 -13.17 -25.07 23.11
C THR A 30 -12.08 -25.80 22.31
N ARG A 31 -12.11 -25.64 20.99
CA ARG A 31 -11.05 -26.11 20.09
C ARG A 31 -9.77 -25.30 20.37
N SER A 32 -8.79 -25.92 21.03
CA SER A 32 -7.48 -25.31 21.26
C SER A 32 -6.79 -25.02 19.93
N LEU A 33 -6.54 -23.73 19.64
CA LEU A 33 -5.71 -23.33 18.51
C LEU A 33 -4.25 -23.65 18.83
N ARG A 34 -3.55 -24.29 17.90
CA ARG A 34 -2.14 -24.63 18.06
C ARG A 34 -1.34 -23.32 18.05
N SER A 35 -0.75 -22.97 19.20
CA SER A 35 0.15 -21.81 19.32
C SER A 35 1.44 -22.10 18.55
N THR A 36 1.68 -21.37 17.47
CA THR A 36 2.96 -21.39 16.76
C THR A 36 3.92 -20.46 17.47
N LYS A 37 4.92 -21.02 18.16
CA LYS A 37 6.10 -20.29 18.62
C LYS A 37 6.84 -19.79 17.38
N MET A 38 6.75 -18.50 17.10
CA MET A 38 7.39 -17.86 15.94
C MET A 38 8.91 -17.90 16.13
N THR A 39 9.58 -18.89 15.52
CA THR A 39 11.01 -18.76 15.25
C THR A 39 11.13 -17.82 14.05
N VAL A 40 11.44 -16.57 14.33
CA VAL A 40 11.77 -15.56 13.33
C VAL A 40 13.00 -16.04 12.56
N THR A 41 12.79 -16.74 11.45
CA THR A 41 13.82 -16.88 10.43
C THR A 41 13.92 -15.54 9.74
N GLY A 42 15.06 -14.88 9.90
CA GLY A 42 15.29 -13.44 9.66
C GLY A 42 15.01 -12.91 8.26
N ALA A 43 14.51 -13.71 7.30
CA ALA A 43 14.21 -13.25 5.95
C ALA A 43 12.84 -12.55 5.81
N LYS A 44 11.86 -12.85 6.68
CA LYS A 44 10.50 -12.28 6.58
C LYS A 44 10.23 -11.10 7.52
N ALA A 45 11.10 -10.88 8.51
CA ALA A 45 11.00 -9.76 9.44
C ALA A 45 11.64 -8.48 8.90
N GLU A 46 12.43 -8.57 7.83
CA GLU A 46 13.08 -7.42 7.18
C GLU A 46 12.06 -6.58 6.43
N GLU A 47 10.99 -7.18 5.88
CA GLU A 47 9.90 -6.48 5.19
C GLU A 47 9.04 -5.60 6.11
N GLU A 48 9.13 -5.76 7.43
CA GLU A 48 8.41 -4.92 8.41
C GLU A 48 9.22 -3.71 8.91
N ARG A 49 10.52 -3.68 8.65
CA ARG A 49 11.34 -2.50 8.95
C ARG A 49 11.14 -1.54 7.78
N GLY A 50 10.45 -0.43 8.04
CA GLY A 50 10.17 0.60 7.03
C GLY A 50 11.44 1.12 6.34
N LEU A 51 11.29 2.05 5.40
CA LEU A 51 12.37 2.51 4.51
C LEU A 51 13.51 3.33 5.17
N ASP A 52 13.70 3.24 6.49
CA ASP A 52 14.75 3.91 7.27
C ASP A 52 14.85 5.44 7.06
N PHE A 53 13.71 6.10 6.85
CA PHE A 53 13.67 7.56 6.73
C PHE A 53 14.04 8.26 8.05
N THR A 54 14.81 9.35 7.94
CA THR A 54 15.03 10.24 9.08
C THR A 54 13.77 11.05 9.42
N LYS A 55 13.66 11.52 10.67
CA LYS A 55 12.55 12.41 11.08
C LYS A 55 12.46 13.68 10.24
N ILE A 56 13.61 14.19 9.77
CA ILE A 56 13.68 15.40 8.93
C ILE A 56 13.07 15.11 7.56
N GLU A 57 13.40 13.97 6.95
CA GLU A 57 12.85 13.55 5.66
C GLU A 57 11.35 13.31 5.76
N ILE A 58 10.86 12.60 6.77
CA ILE A 58 9.41 12.41 6.97
C ILE A 58 8.69 13.75 7.08
N LYS A 59 9.26 14.71 7.83
CA LYS A 59 8.70 16.06 7.97
C LYS A 59 8.74 16.84 6.65
N ALA A 60 9.77 16.66 5.83
CA ALA A 60 9.88 17.28 4.52
C ALA A 60 8.84 16.69 3.55
N LEU A 61 8.69 15.36 3.50
CA LEU A 61 7.68 14.67 2.70
C LEU A 61 6.26 15.13 3.06
N LYS A 62 5.97 15.32 4.36
CA LYS A 62 4.67 15.83 4.82
C LYS A 62 4.35 17.26 4.37
N ARG A 63 5.37 18.06 4.00
CA ARG A 63 5.22 19.44 3.54
C ARG A 63 5.04 19.56 2.03
N LEU A 64 5.19 18.46 1.29
CA LEU A 64 4.93 18.45 -0.14
C LEU A 64 3.44 18.70 -0.41
N ALA A 65 3.13 19.26 -1.58
CA ALA A 65 1.74 19.47 -2.00
C ALA A 65 0.97 18.14 -2.15
N ASN A 66 1.70 17.04 -2.38
CA ASN A 66 1.16 15.69 -2.51
C ASN A 66 1.59 14.81 -1.31
N ASP A 67 0.61 14.29 -0.57
CA ASP A 67 0.81 13.40 0.59
C ASP A 67 1.22 11.97 0.20
N GLN A 68 1.15 11.59 -1.08
CA GLN A 68 1.49 10.24 -1.54
C GLN A 68 2.85 9.77 -1.00
N PHE A 69 3.90 10.59 -1.11
CA PHE A 69 5.24 10.20 -0.67
C PHE A 69 5.37 10.11 0.85
N HIS A 70 4.68 10.97 1.60
CA HIS A 70 4.62 10.84 3.06
C HIS A 70 3.92 9.54 3.46
N ARG A 71 2.79 9.21 2.82
CA ARG A 71 2.11 7.93 3.05
C ARG A 71 2.95 6.73 2.63
N MET A 72 3.68 6.81 1.52
CA MET A 72 4.62 5.75 1.12
C MET A 72 5.74 5.56 2.16
N ALA A 73 6.17 6.62 2.84
CA ALA A 73 7.18 6.53 3.90
C ALA A 73 6.62 5.98 5.22
N THR A 74 5.34 6.21 5.54
CA THR A 74 4.76 5.86 6.86
C THR A 74 3.78 4.68 6.84
N GLN A 75 3.29 4.27 5.66
CA GLN A 75 2.27 3.24 5.48
C GLN A 75 2.79 2.16 4.52
N PRO A 76 3.27 1.01 5.02
CA PRO A 76 3.85 -0.06 4.20
C PRO A 76 2.92 -0.59 3.11
N GLU A 77 1.63 -0.71 3.39
CA GLU A 77 0.65 -1.19 2.41
C GLU A 77 0.40 -0.18 1.28
N HIS A 78 0.47 1.12 1.59
CA HIS A 78 0.38 2.16 0.57
C HIS A 78 1.62 2.14 -0.33
N LEU A 79 2.81 2.01 0.27
CA LEU A 79 4.06 1.82 -0.47
C LEU A 79 3.95 0.66 -1.44
N LYS A 80 3.61 -0.56 -0.97
CA LYS A 80 3.45 -1.74 -1.80
C LYS A 80 2.49 -1.51 -2.97
N THR A 81 1.34 -0.90 -2.70
CA THR A 81 0.33 -0.60 -3.73
C THR A 81 0.89 0.29 -4.83
N ILE A 82 1.59 1.37 -4.46
CA ILE A 82 2.18 2.31 -5.44
C ILE A 82 3.32 1.64 -6.22
N LEU A 83 4.23 0.92 -5.54
CA LEU A 83 5.33 0.23 -6.22
C LEU A 83 4.82 -0.85 -7.19
N SER A 84 3.78 -1.60 -6.82
CA SER A 84 3.11 -2.55 -7.72
C SER A 84 2.50 -1.84 -8.93
N SER A 85 1.84 -0.70 -8.71
CA SER A 85 1.26 0.09 -9.81
C SER A 85 2.33 0.58 -10.79
N TRP A 86 3.47 1.06 -10.29
CA TRP A 86 4.59 1.51 -11.11
C TRP A 86 5.20 0.36 -11.91
N LYS A 87 5.42 -0.80 -11.30
CA LYS A 87 5.94 -1.99 -12.00
C LYS A 87 4.98 -2.52 -13.07
N ASN A 88 3.70 -2.62 -12.74
CA ASN A 88 2.67 -3.03 -13.71
C ASN A 88 2.52 -2.03 -14.85
N GLY A 89 2.72 -0.74 -14.58
CA GLY A 89 2.78 0.32 -15.59
C GLY A 89 4.11 0.38 -16.36
N MET A 90 5.03 -0.55 -16.13
CA MET A 90 6.37 -0.60 -16.75
C MET A 90 7.20 0.68 -16.57
N MET A 91 6.97 1.40 -15.48
CA MET A 91 7.69 2.63 -15.17
C MET A 91 9.15 2.31 -14.87
N SER A 92 10.08 2.95 -15.58
CA SER A 92 11.50 2.73 -15.35
C SER A 92 11.94 3.37 -14.02
N LEU A 93 13.08 2.92 -13.50
CA LEU A 93 13.69 3.50 -12.30
C LEU A 93 14.02 4.98 -12.48
N ASP A 94 14.52 5.34 -13.67
CA ASP A 94 14.88 6.71 -14.02
C ASP A 94 13.65 7.60 -14.11
N ASP A 95 12.56 7.10 -14.70
CA ASP A 95 11.28 7.81 -14.76
C ASP A 95 10.67 7.99 -13.37
N ALA A 96 10.82 7.00 -12.49
CA ALA A 96 10.39 7.12 -11.09
C ALA A 96 11.17 8.18 -10.33
N ALA A 97 12.50 8.20 -10.48
CA ALA A 97 13.34 9.23 -9.88
C ALA A 97 13.00 10.63 -10.43
N ALA A 98 12.84 10.75 -11.75
CA ALA A 98 12.48 12.00 -12.41
C ALA A 98 11.10 12.51 -11.95
N TYR A 99 10.11 11.63 -11.86
CA TYR A 99 8.78 11.94 -11.34
C TYR A 99 8.86 12.44 -9.89
N MET A 100 9.51 11.70 -8.99
CA MET A 100 9.66 12.10 -7.59
C MET A 100 10.34 13.47 -7.45
N LYS A 101 11.40 13.70 -8.23
CA LYS A 101 12.12 14.99 -8.26
C LYS A 101 11.23 16.14 -8.73
N SER A 102 10.40 15.92 -9.75
CA SER A 102 9.43 16.92 -10.24
C SER A 102 8.39 17.29 -9.18
N GLN A 103 8.11 16.40 -8.22
CA GLN A 103 7.19 16.61 -7.11
C GLN A 103 7.86 17.25 -5.89
N GLY A 104 9.16 17.57 -5.97
CA GLY A 104 9.92 18.20 -4.88
C GLY A 104 10.45 17.23 -3.82
N VAL A 105 10.45 15.92 -4.09
CA VAL A 105 11.08 14.93 -3.20
C VAL A 105 12.60 15.13 -3.22
N SER A 106 13.24 15.15 -2.04
CA SER A 106 14.69 15.30 -1.95
C SER A 106 15.44 14.10 -2.52
N ASP A 107 16.64 14.32 -3.06
CA ASP A 107 17.46 13.23 -3.59
C ASP A 107 17.75 12.14 -2.54
N SER A 108 17.82 12.49 -1.25
CA SER A 108 17.96 11.51 -0.17
C SER A 108 16.73 10.61 -0.04
N ALA A 109 15.53 11.19 -0.02
CA ALA A 109 14.29 10.45 0.06
C ALA A 109 14.03 9.59 -1.20
N ILE A 110 14.42 10.09 -2.37
CA ILE A 110 14.35 9.34 -3.64
C ILE A 110 15.16 8.04 -3.52
N ARG A 111 16.37 8.07 -2.94
CA ARG A 111 17.19 6.85 -2.78
C ARG A 111 16.48 5.78 -1.96
N HIS A 112 15.78 6.16 -0.89
CA HIS A 112 14.98 5.21 -0.10
C HIS A 112 13.87 4.56 -0.92
N PHE A 113 13.12 5.34 -1.71
CA PHE A 113 12.06 4.82 -2.57
C PHE A 113 12.58 3.96 -3.74
N ILE A 114 13.71 4.34 -4.34
CA ILE A 114 14.31 3.59 -5.45
C ILE A 114 14.88 2.24 -4.96
N ALA A 115 15.49 2.21 -3.77
CA ALA A 115 15.88 0.97 -3.12
C ALA A 115 14.67 0.07 -2.86
N ALA A 116 13.57 0.64 -2.35
CA ALA A 116 12.31 -0.07 -2.16
C ALA A 116 11.77 -0.63 -3.48
N TYR A 117 11.74 0.18 -4.53
CA TYR A 117 11.22 -0.21 -5.84
C TYR A 117 12.03 -1.35 -6.48
N SER A 118 13.35 -1.30 -6.36
CA SER A 118 14.25 -2.33 -6.87
C SER A 118 13.99 -3.68 -6.18
N ASN A 119 13.75 -3.66 -4.86
CA ASN A 119 13.49 -4.85 -4.05
C ASN A 119 12.03 -5.35 -4.10
N HIS A 120 11.09 -4.51 -4.54
CA HIS A 120 9.67 -4.85 -4.58
C HIS A 120 9.38 -5.98 -5.56
N ARG A 121 8.63 -7.02 -5.16
CA ARG A 121 8.24 -8.12 -6.04
C ARG A 121 6.75 -7.99 -6.36
N LEU A 122 6.38 -8.28 -7.61
CA LEU A 122 4.98 -8.32 -8.04
C LEU A 122 4.25 -9.53 -7.44
#